data_AF-A0A356DX28-F1
#
_entry.id   AF-A0A356DX28-F1
#
_cell.length_a   1.000
_cell.length_b   1.000
_cell.length_c   1.000
_cell.angle_alpha   90.00
_cell.angle_beta   90.00
_cell.angle_gamma   90.00
#
_symmetry.space_group_name_H-M   'P 1'
#
loop_
_entity.id
_entity.type
_entity.pdbx_description
1 polymer ?
#
loop_
_entity_poly.entity_id
_entity_poly.type
_entity_poly.pdbx_seq_one_letter_code
_entity_poly.pdbx_strand_id
1 'polypeptide(L)' 'MKENDVKKVVTRLMGKDVLSYRLREDGFLVVVNWQGWKVTFSPTEVEKALQSRHRRPEVSND' A
#
# COMPACT_ATOMS: atom_id res chain seq x y z
N MET A 1 -1.53 9.40 -9.53
CA MET A 1 -1.34 9.06 -8.09
C MET A 1 -0.04 9.72 -7.63
N LYS A 2 -0.03 10.54 -6.57
CA LYS A 2 1.23 11.17 -6.11
C LYS A 2 2.11 10.12 -5.43
N GLU A 3 3.43 10.23 -5.56
CA GLU A 3 4.39 9.31 -4.91
C GLU A 3 4.15 9.19 -3.40
N ASN A 4 3.71 10.28 -2.78
CA ASN A 4 3.34 10.33 -1.36
C ASN A 4 2.15 9.41 -0.99
N ASP A 5 1.21 9.21 -1.90
CA ASP A 5 0.09 8.26 -1.70
C ASP A 5 0.57 6.81 -1.79
N VAL A 6 1.47 6.51 -2.73
CA VAL A 6 2.06 5.17 -2.88
C VAL A 6 2.85 4.79 -1.64
N LYS A 7 3.69 5.70 -1.13
CA LYS A 7 4.46 5.48 0.11
C LYS A 7 3.56 5.09 1.28
N LYS A 8 2.43 5.78 1.45
CA LYS A 8 1.45 5.50 2.52
C LYS A 8 0.75 4.17 2.35
N VAL A 9 0.37 3.81 1.11
CA VAL A 9 -0.22 2.50 0.80
C VAL A 9 0.75 1.38 1.15
N VAL A 10 2.00 1.51 0.70
CA VAL A 10 3.06 0.54 0.93
C VAL A 10 3.34 0.38 2.43
N THR A 11 3.42 1.47 3.19
CA THR A 11 3.56 1.43 4.65
C THR A 11 2.35 0.79 5.35
N ARG A 12 1.14 0.86 4.78
CA ARG A 12 -0.05 0.23 5.36
C ARG A 12 -0.13 -1.27 5.04
N LEU A 13 0.27 -1.64 3.83
CA LEU A 13 0.26 -3.04 3.38
C LEU A 13 1.37 -3.87 4.02
N MET A 14 2.57 -3.32 4.17
CA MET A 14 3.75 -4.05 4.66
C MET A 14 4.42 -3.43 5.89
N GLY A 15 3.90 -2.33 6.42
CA GLY A 15 4.48 -1.69 7.60
C GLY A 15 5.79 -0.96 7.30
N LYS A 16 6.72 -1.03 8.26
CA LYS A 16 8.08 -0.47 8.13
C LYS A 16 9.03 -1.41 7.35
N ASP A 17 8.61 -2.64 7.09
CA ASP A 17 9.37 -3.68 6.40
C ASP A 17 9.37 -3.50 4.87
N VAL A 18 9.48 -2.26 4.41
CA VAL A 18 9.56 -1.93 2.99
C VAL A 18 10.95 -1.40 2.69
N LEU A 19 11.63 -2.07 1.76
CA LEU A 19 12.93 -1.65 1.25
C LEU A 19 12.78 -0.84 -0.04
N SER A 20 11.89 -1.27 -0.94
CA SER A 20 11.64 -0.59 -2.20
C SER A 20 10.23 -0.86 -2.71
N TYR A 21 9.67 0.05 -3.50
CA TYR A 21 8.37 -0.15 -4.14
C TYR A 21 8.35 0.47 -5.53
N ARG A 22 7.55 -0.11 -6.43
CA ARG A 22 7.33 0.38 -7.79
C ARG A 22 5.89 0.13 -8.20
N LEU A 23 5.18 1.21 -8.50
CA LEU A 23 3.88 1.13 -9.16
C LEU A 23 4.12 1.02 -10.67
N ARG A 24 3.53 0.00 -11.30
CA ARG A 24 3.57 -0.18 -12.75
C ARG A 24 2.44 0.61 -13.41
N GLU A 25 2.59 0.86 -14.71
CA GLU A 25 1.56 1.52 -15.53
C GLU A 25 0.26 0.72 -15.59
N ASP A 26 0.33 -0.62 -15.53
CA ASP A 26 -0.83 -1.50 -15.41
C ASP A 26 -1.56 -1.44 -14.05
N GLY A 27 -1.10 -0.58 -13.12
CA GLY A 27 -1.70 -0.42 -11.80
C GLY A 27 -1.24 -1.44 -10.74
N PHE A 28 -0.40 -2.40 -11.11
CA PHE A 28 0.21 -3.33 -10.15
C PHE A 28 1.28 -2.65 -9.29
N LEU A 29 1.23 -2.87 -7.98
CA LEU A 29 2.22 -2.37 -7.04
C LEU A 29 3.16 -3.49 -6.64
N VAL A 30 4.43 -3.34 -6.98
CA VAL A 30 5.49 -4.28 -6.58
C VAL A 30 6.21 -3.70 -5.39
N VAL A 31 6.34 -4.46 -4.32
CA VAL A 31 7.05 -4.09 -3.10
C VAL A 31 8.13 -5.12 -2.80
N VAL A 32 9.31 -4.66 -2.41
CA VAL A 32 10.41 -5.49 -1.93
C VAL A 32 10.55 -5.25 -0.43
N ASN A 33 10.43 -6.31 0.36
CA ASN A 33 10.60 -6.23 1.81
C ASN A 33 12.07 -6.34 2.23
N TRP A 34 12.35 -6.16 3.52
CA TRP A 34 13.72 -6.26 4.07
C TRP A 34 14.31 -7.67 4.01
N GLN A 35 13.46 -8.69 3.85
CA GLN A 35 13.86 -10.08 3.67
C GLN A 35 14.20 -10.39 2.19
N GLY A 36 14.10 -9.40 1.30
CA GLY A 36 14.35 -9.54 -0.14
C GLY A 36 13.20 -10.19 -0.91
N TRP A 37 12.04 -10.39 -0.28
CA TRP A 37 10.86 -10.93 -0.94
C TRP A 37 10.14 -9.87 -1.75
N LYS A 38 9.80 -10.24 -2.98
CA LYS A 38 9.05 -9.42 -3.91
C LYS A 38 7.56 -9.76 -3.81
N VAL A 39 6.79 -8.85 -3.22
CA VAL A 39 5.34 -8.97 -3.11
C VAL A 39 4.71 -8.11 -4.20
N THR A 40 3.73 -8.66 -4.91
CA THR A 40 3.00 -7.93 -5.95
C THR A 40 1.54 -7.82 -5.52
N PHE A 41 1.05 -6.59 -5.43
CA PHE A 41 -0.33 -6.27 -5.12
C PHE A 41 -1.07 -5.95 -6.42
N SER A 42 -2.28 -6.48 -6.52
CA SER A 42 -3.17 -6.20 -7.65
C SER A 42 -3.68 -4.76 -7.61
N PRO A 43 -4.03 -4.14 -8.75
CA PRO A 43 -4.59 -2.79 -8.78
C PRO A 43 -5.78 -2.64 -7.83
N THR A 44 -6.67 -3.63 -7.77
CA THR A 44 -7.82 -3.63 -6.85
C THR A 44 -7.40 -3.61 -5.37
N GLU A 45 -6.29 -4.25 -4.99
CA GLU A 45 -5.79 -4.20 -3.61
C GLU A 45 -5.18 -2.85 -3.28
N VAL A 46 -4.46 -2.27 -4.25
CA VAL A 46 -3.91 -0.91 -4.14
C VAL A 46 -5.05 0.11 -3.99
N GLU A 47 -6.11 -0.01 -4.80
CA GLU A 47 -7.30 0.81 -4.72
C GLU A 47 -8.05 0.62 -3.40
N LYS A 48 -8.21 -0.62 -2.91
CA LYS A 48 -8.80 -0.87 -1.59
C LYS A 48 -7.96 -0.25 -0.47
N ALA A 49 -6.63 -0.35 -0.53
CA ALA A 49 -5.74 0.27 0.45
C ALA A 49 -5.83 1.80 0.43
N LEU A 50 -6.04 2.39 -0.75
CA LEU A 50 -6.31 3.81 -0.93
C LEU A 50 -7.70 4.22 -0.42
N GLN A 51 -8.75 3.50 -0.76
CA GLN A 51 -10.12 3.80 -0.33
C GLN A 51 -10.31 3.57 1.17
N SER A 52 -9.59 2.62 1.76
CA SER A 52 -9.52 2.43 3.21
C SER A 52 -8.89 3.64 3.94
N ARG A 53 -8.33 4.61 3.21
CA ARG A 53 -7.98 5.95 3.75
C ARG A 53 -9.21 6.83 3.96
N HIS A 54 -10.25 6.67 3.14
CA HIS A 54 -11.52 7.42 3.24
C HIS A 54 -12.51 6.78 4.22
N ARG A 55 -12.27 5.53 4.63
CA ARG A 55 -13.13 4.82 5.58
C ARG A 55 -12.35 4.52 6.86
N ARG A 56 -12.04 5.56 7.64
CA ARG A 56 -12.15 5.39 9.09
C ARG A 56 -13.65 5.42 9.38
N PRO A 57 -14.31 4.32 9.75
CA PRO A 57 -15.28 4.49 10.81
C PRO A 57 -14.47 4.94 12.02
N GLU A 58 -14.83 6.09 12.56
CA GLU A 58 -14.52 6.44 13.93
C GLU A 58 -14.92 5.23 14.77
N VAL A 59 -13.93 4.47 15.24
CA VAL A 59 -14.16 3.54 16.34
C VAL A 59 -14.14 4.43 17.58
N SER A 60 -15.25 5.13 17.80
CA SER A 60 -15.63 5.58 19.14
C SER A 60 -16.05 4.32 19.87
N ASN A 61 -15.13 3.79 20.66
CA ASN A 61 -15.42 2.76 21.63
C ASN A 61 -15.61 3.47 22.98
N ASP A 62 -16.78 3.23 23.56
CA ASP A 62 -17.25 3.58 24.91
C ASP A 62 -17.66 5.03 25.17
#